data_AF-A0A7X7WI45-F1
#
_entry.id   AF-A0A7X7WI45-F1
#
_cell.length_a   1.000
_cell.length_b   1.000
_cell.length_c   1.000
_cell.angle_alpha   90.00
_cell.angle_beta   90.00
_cell.angle_gamma   90.00
#
_symmetry.space_group_name_H-M   'P 1'
#
loop_
_entity.id
_entity.type
_entity.pdbx_description
1 polymer ?
#
loop_
_entity_poly.entity_id
_entity_poly.type
_entity_poly.pdbx_seq_one_letter_code
_entity_poly.pdbx_strand_id
1 'polypeptide(L)'
;MIPKGGKQLWTFYGPDNEWRNHYGFLHMMGYDDKPSEPFQPFLARYKDKIFPVNRVHSAWPGIEIEGQSALMQPRMSDIHKMWTKHRSDPTSYAALSRITDDNADGVLEINRPDEIDALIESVSELLRDIGYPMENKRVVWVYNDRIYRSGSDYRVIDVEPWESSPYANVHKYSHDIYPAKAALGANGCQDCHVSNSRFFFAGVTQYPFNVEGKPVLASQYEVLGKGKASVEFGIFRETTLRSLLLWGFPILFIVLLVHYVTFGPKAVSDRETQQKDTGFCLL
;
A
#
# COMPACT_ATOMS: atom_id res chain seq x y z
N MET A 1 2.81 25.04 0.79
CA MET A 1 1.65 24.84 -0.11
C MET A 1 2.22 24.64 -1.51
N ILE A 2 2.03 23.46 -2.10
CA ILE A 2 2.50 23.18 -3.46
C ILE A 2 1.69 24.06 -4.43
N PRO A 3 2.32 24.76 -5.40
CA PRO A 3 1.59 25.65 -6.30
C PRO A 3 0.49 24.90 -7.06
N LYS A 4 -0.69 25.54 -7.21
CA LYS A 4 -1.73 25.09 -8.16
C LYS A 4 -1.08 24.93 -9.54
N GLY A 5 -0.95 23.70 -10.03
CA GLY A 5 -0.29 23.40 -11.30
C GLY A 5 0.90 22.42 -11.24
N GLY A 6 1.16 21.76 -10.11
CA GLY A 6 2.32 20.86 -9.98
C GLY A 6 2.16 19.49 -10.65
N LYS A 7 0.95 18.92 -10.71
CA LYS A 7 0.71 17.52 -11.16
C LYS A 7 0.83 17.32 -12.69
N GLN A 8 0.80 18.39 -13.49
CA GLN A 8 0.72 18.27 -14.96
C GLN A 8 2.06 17.99 -15.66
N LEU A 9 3.14 17.81 -14.88
CA LEU A 9 4.49 17.61 -15.41
C LEU A 9 5.02 16.23 -15.05
N TRP A 10 5.02 15.96 -13.74
CA TRP A 10 5.54 14.76 -13.13
C TRP A 10 4.95 14.69 -11.74
N THR A 11 4.29 13.58 -11.46
CA THR A 11 3.65 13.41 -10.17
C THR A 11 4.21 12.21 -9.47
N PHE A 12 4.58 12.44 -8.21
CA PHE A 12 4.89 11.38 -7.27
C PHE A 12 3.76 11.27 -6.26
N TYR A 13 3.30 10.05 -5.99
CA TYR A 13 2.36 9.82 -4.89
C TYR A 13 3.08 9.10 -3.77
N GLY A 14 2.91 9.61 -2.55
CA GLY A 14 3.43 8.97 -1.35
C GLY A 14 2.46 7.92 -0.79
N PRO A 15 2.78 7.35 0.39
CA PRO A 15 2.01 6.26 0.99
C PRO A 15 0.60 6.65 1.45
N ASP A 16 0.31 7.93 1.49
CA ASP A 16 -0.95 8.54 1.85
C ASP A 16 -1.84 8.89 0.64
N ASN A 17 -1.40 8.55 -0.58
CA ASN A 17 -2.01 9.00 -1.86
C ASN A 17 -1.99 10.50 -2.08
N GLU A 18 -1.27 11.25 -1.25
CA GLU A 18 -1.07 12.66 -1.47
C GLU A 18 -0.03 12.85 -2.57
N TRP A 19 -0.40 13.65 -3.56
CA TRP A 19 0.48 13.97 -4.66
C TRP A 19 1.55 14.97 -4.21
N ARG A 20 2.75 14.75 -4.69
CA ARG A 20 3.94 15.53 -4.37
C ARG A 20 4.64 15.86 -5.67
N ASN A 21 4.92 17.15 -5.89
CA ASN A 21 5.82 17.57 -6.96
C ASN A 21 7.20 17.84 -6.35
N HIS A 22 8.22 17.17 -6.88
CA HIS A 22 9.61 17.26 -6.44
C HIS A 22 10.11 18.71 -6.27
N TYR A 23 9.76 19.64 -7.18
CA TYR A 23 10.16 21.04 -7.08
C TYR A 23 9.32 21.85 -6.09
N GLY A 24 8.06 21.47 -5.87
CA GLY A 24 7.23 22.04 -4.81
C GLY A 24 7.82 21.80 -3.42
N PHE A 25 8.45 20.64 -3.21
CA PHE A 25 9.14 20.31 -1.95
C PHE A 25 10.54 20.92 -1.86
N LEU A 26 11.30 21.02 -2.97
CA LEU A 26 12.61 21.70 -2.96
C LEU A 26 12.50 23.17 -2.52
N HIS A 27 11.39 23.86 -2.82
CA HIS A 27 11.12 25.21 -2.33
C HIS A 27 10.56 25.25 -0.89
N MET A 28 10.09 24.12 -0.34
CA MET A 28 9.60 23.99 1.04
C MET A 28 10.67 23.51 2.02
N MET A 29 11.88 23.17 1.53
CA MET A 29 13.07 22.89 2.36
C MET A 29 13.61 24.23 2.91
N GLY A 30 12.84 24.84 3.81
CA GLY A 30 13.31 25.92 4.68
C GLY A 30 14.21 25.37 5.79
N TYR A 31 14.83 26.29 6.54
CA TYR A 31 15.93 26.14 7.51
C TYR A 31 15.82 25.01 8.57
N ASP A 32 14.70 24.30 8.67
CA ASP A 32 14.44 23.30 9.71
C ASP A 32 14.43 21.83 9.23
N ASP A 33 14.54 21.54 7.92
CA ASP A 33 14.70 20.19 7.30
C ASP A 33 13.82 19.05 7.86
N LYS A 34 12.72 19.38 8.55
CA LYS A 34 11.78 18.40 9.10
C LYS A 34 10.72 18.09 8.05
N PRO A 35 10.32 16.82 7.88
CA PRO A 35 9.10 16.49 7.17
C PRO A 35 7.95 17.27 7.80
N SER A 36 7.32 18.16 7.03
CA SER A 36 6.22 19.00 7.53
C SER A 36 4.92 18.20 7.74
N GLU A 37 4.87 16.95 7.27
CA GLU A 37 3.69 16.12 7.24
C GLU A 37 4.00 14.71 7.80
N PRO A 38 3.36 14.32 8.91
CA PRO A 38 3.45 12.94 9.39
C PRO A 38 2.61 12.03 8.48
N PHE A 39 3.21 10.94 8.01
CA PHE A 39 2.51 9.89 7.28
C PHE A 39 2.85 8.52 7.87
N GLN A 40 2.05 7.51 7.54
CA GLN A 40 2.33 6.12 7.90
C GLN A 40 2.97 5.42 6.70
N PRO A 41 4.18 4.85 6.83
CA PRO A 41 4.81 4.14 5.73
C PRO A 41 4.06 2.84 5.41
N PHE A 42 4.20 2.37 4.18
CA PHE A 42 3.82 1.01 3.83
C PHE A 42 4.86 0.02 4.34
N LEU A 43 4.48 -1.24 4.43
CA LEU A 43 5.41 -2.32 4.76
C LEU A 43 5.75 -3.10 3.49
N ALA A 44 7.01 -3.43 3.33
CA ALA A 44 7.47 -4.33 2.27
C ALA A 44 8.44 -5.36 2.83
N ARG A 45 8.51 -6.52 2.15
CA ARG A 45 9.50 -7.54 2.47
C ARG A 45 10.77 -7.27 1.66
N TYR A 46 11.90 -7.16 2.35
CA TYR A 46 13.22 -7.04 1.74
C TYR A 46 14.22 -7.86 2.54
N LYS A 47 14.94 -8.78 1.87
CA LYS A 47 15.89 -9.72 2.50
C LYS A 47 15.29 -10.43 3.72
N ASP A 48 14.13 -11.06 3.52
CA ASP A 48 13.36 -11.83 4.53
C ASP A 48 12.91 -11.06 5.77
N LYS A 49 13.00 -9.73 5.76
CA LYS A 49 12.54 -8.85 6.83
C LYS A 49 11.47 -7.91 6.34
N ILE A 50 10.60 -7.49 7.25
CA ILE A 50 9.57 -6.48 6.99
C ILE A 50 10.16 -5.13 7.36
N PHE A 51 10.11 -4.19 6.42
CA PHE A 51 10.54 -2.82 6.66
C PHE A 51 9.45 -1.82 6.31
N PRO A 52 9.34 -0.71 7.05
CA PRO A 52 8.63 0.46 6.58
C PRO A 52 9.35 1.05 5.37
N VAL A 53 8.60 1.31 4.31
CA VAL A 53 9.09 1.84 3.05
C VAL A 53 8.18 2.95 2.52
N ASN A 54 8.77 3.86 1.75
CA ASN A 54 8.06 4.73 0.84
C ASN A 54 8.05 4.10 -0.55
N ARG A 55 6.89 3.58 -0.98
CA ARG A 55 6.74 3.12 -2.36
C ARG A 55 6.24 4.31 -3.18
N VAL A 56 7.17 5.00 -3.84
CA VAL A 56 6.81 6.17 -4.64
C VAL A 56 6.18 5.70 -5.94
N HIS A 57 4.96 6.17 -6.22
CA HIS A 57 4.30 5.96 -7.51
C HIS A 57 4.64 7.11 -8.46
N SER A 58 4.86 6.86 -9.75
CA SER A 58 5.21 7.91 -10.71
C SER A 58 4.30 7.93 -11.93
N ALA A 59 4.03 9.13 -12.43
CA ALA A 59 3.26 9.37 -13.65
C ALA A 59 3.89 10.52 -14.45
N TRP A 60 4.27 10.28 -15.72
CA TRP A 60 5.00 11.25 -16.55
C TRP A 60 5.02 10.90 -18.05
N PRO A 61 5.14 11.91 -18.95
CA PRO A 61 5.34 11.65 -20.38
C PRO A 61 6.78 11.22 -20.65
N GLY A 62 6.97 10.09 -21.31
CA GLY A 62 8.28 9.58 -21.73
C GLY A 62 8.49 9.65 -23.24
N ILE A 63 9.73 9.45 -23.66
CA ILE A 63 10.12 9.28 -25.07
C ILE A 63 10.79 7.92 -25.19
N GLU A 64 10.10 6.98 -25.85
CA GLU A 64 10.63 5.67 -26.20
C GLU A 64 11.49 5.79 -27.46
N ILE A 65 12.69 5.20 -27.45
CA ILE A 65 13.60 5.13 -28.60
C ILE A 65 13.62 3.69 -29.09
N GLU A 66 13.47 3.49 -30.40
CA GLU A 66 13.57 2.17 -31.00
C GLU A 66 14.91 1.49 -30.66
N GLY A 67 14.83 0.23 -30.22
CA GLY A 67 16.00 -0.56 -29.84
C GLY A 67 16.60 -0.25 -28.46
N GLN A 68 16.03 0.69 -27.69
CA GLN A 68 16.50 1.01 -26.33
C GLN A 68 15.47 0.62 -25.26
N SER A 69 15.96 0.12 -24.13
CA SER A 69 15.14 -0.20 -22.96
C SER A 69 14.83 1.03 -22.10
N ALA A 70 15.75 2.00 -22.09
CA ALA A 70 15.61 3.25 -21.34
C ALA A 70 14.61 4.19 -22.04
N LEU A 71 13.87 4.95 -21.23
CA LEU A 71 13.01 6.02 -21.70
C LEU A 71 13.72 7.35 -21.48
N MET A 72 13.68 8.22 -22.49
CA MET A 72 14.07 9.62 -22.31
C MET A 72 12.90 10.42 -21.72
N GLN A 73 13.24 11.54 -21.09
CA GLN A 73 12.27 12.47 -20.54
C GLN A 73 12.21 13.73 -21.41
N PRO A 74 11.02 14.20 -21.84
CA PRO A 74 10.85 15.55 -22.35
C PRO A 74 11.32 16.57 -21.31
N ARG A 75 11.79 17.74 -21.75
CA ARG A 75 12.15 18.79 -20.79
C ARG A 75 10.90 19.24 -20.04
N MET A 76 10.96 19.17 -18.73
CA MET A 76 9.86 19.56 -17.83
C MET A 76 9.38 21.01 -18.07
N SER A 77 10.31 21.92 -18.37
CA SER A 77 9.97 23.31 -18.70
C SER A 77 9.09 23.44 -19.93
N ASP A 78 9.25 22.55 -20.91
CA ASP A 78 8.52 22.61 -22.17
C ASP A 78 7.11 22.04 -21.98
N ILE A 79 6.96 20.96 -21.21
CA ILE A 79 5.65 20.46 -20.78
C ILE A 79 4.90 21.53 -19.99
N HIS A 80 5.59 22.27 -19.11
CA HIS A 80 4.96 23.36 -18.35
C HIS A 80 4.48 24.50 -19.24
N LYS A 81 5.28 24.89 -20.24
CA LYS A 81 4.90 25.90 -21.22
C LYS A 81 3.71 25.44 -22.07
N MET A 82 3.66 24.16 -22.46
CA MET A 82 2.55 23.57 -23.21
C MET A 82 1.23 23.73 -22.44
N TRP A 83 1.18 23.28 -21.19
CA TRP A 83 0.00 23.43 -20.33
C TRP A 83 -0.36 24.88 -20.06
N THR A 84 0.63 25.75 -19.86
CA THR A 84 0.40 27.19 -19.65
C THR A 84 -0.22 27.83 -20.89
N LYS A 85 0.29 27.50 -22.08
CA LYS A 85 -0.24 27.99 -23.36
C LYS A 85 -1.68 27.54 -23.58
N HIS A 86 -1.96 26.25 -23.35
CA HIS A 86 -3.31 25.70 -23.45
C HIS A 86 -4.31 26.39 -22.50
N ARG A 87 -3.90 26.68 -21.26
CA ARG A 87 -4.76 27.41 -20.30
C ARG A 87 -5.05 28.83 -20.73
N SER A 88 -4.09 29.51 -21.36
CA SER A 88 -4.30 30.86 -21.88
C SER A 88 -5.12 30.88 -23.17
N ASP A 89 -5.02 29.82 -23.97
CA ASP A 89 -5.69 29.65 -25.25
C ASP A 89 -5.99 28.15 -25.47
N PRO A 90 -7.24 27.70 -25.22
CA PRO A 90 -7.62 26.29 -25.36
C PRO A 90 -7.48 25.72 -26.77
N THR A 91 -7.30 26.56 -27.80
CA THR A 91 -7.04 26.08 -29.16
C THR A 91 -5.59 25.62 -29.36
N SER A 92 -4.67 26.12 -28.53
CA SER A 92 -3.30 25.64 -28.46
C SER A 92 -3.25 24.29 -27.73
N TYR A 93 -2.75 23.23 -28.38
CA TYR A 93 -2.77 21.85 -27.85
C TYR A 93 -4.19 21.40 -27.46
N ALA A 94 -5.15 21.58 -28.38
CA ALA A 94 -6.59 21.41 -28.12
C ALA A 94 -6.98 20.07 -27.51
N ALA A 95 -6.23 19.01 -27.82
CA ALA A 95 -6.40 17.66 -27.27
C ALA A 95 -6.42 17.64 -25.73
N LEU A 96 -5.65 18.52 -25.06
CA LEU A 96 -5.61 18.63 -23.59
C LEU A 96 -6.97 18.95 -22.96
N SER A 97 -7.92 19.53 -23.71
CA SER A 97 -9.28 19.81 -23.23
C SER A 97 -10.07 18.54 -22.86
N ARG A 98 -9.62 17.36 -23.33
CA ARG A 98 -10.23 16.06 -23.01
C ARG A 98 -9.87 15.57 -21.60
N ILE A 99 -8.81 16.12 -21.01
CA ILE A 99 -8.29 15.69 -19.71
C ILE A 99 -9.04 16.44 -18.62
N THR A 100 -9.69 15.71 -17.72
CA THR A 100 -10.52 16.28 -16.66
C THR A 100 -9.97 15.98 -15.27
N ASP A 101 -10.49 16.72 -14.29
CA ASP A 101 -10.29 16.44 -12.87
C ASP A 101 -11.44 15.52 -12.44
N ASP A 102 -11.12 14.23 -12.29
CA ASP A 102 -12.10 13.16 -12.09
C ASP A 102 -12.52 13.02 -10.63
N ASN A 103 -11.70 13.51 -9.70
CA ASN A 103 -11.95 13.43 -8.26
C ASN A 103 -12.29 14.80 -7.61
N ALA A 104 -12.30 15.87 -8.41
CA ALA A 104 -12.56 17.25 -8.01
C ALA A 104 -11.58 17.79 -6.95
N ASP A 105 -10.34 17.27 -6.91
CA ASP A 105 -9.27 17.74 -6.02
C ASP A 105 -8.58 19.03 -6.54
N GLY A 106 -9.04 19.54 -7.68
CA GLY A 106 -8.48 20.67 -8.40
C GLY A 106 -7.34 20.30 -9.34
N VAL A 107 -7.14 19.00 -9.59
CA VAL A 107 -5.99 18.49 -10.31
C VAL A 107 -6.34 17.38 -11.30
N LEU A 108 -5.95 17.57 -12.56
CA LEU A 108 -6.24 16.62 -13.65
C LEU A 108 -5.60 15.24 -13.44
N GLU A 109 -6.38 14.19 -13.63
CA GLU A 109 -5.90 12.82 -13.77
C GLU A 109 -5.67 12.48 -15.25
N ILE A 110 -4.69 11.62 -15.52
CA ILE A 110 -4.47 11.06 -16.87
C ILE A 110 -4.59 9.55 -16.70
N ASN A 111 -5.82 9.08 -16.66
CA ASN A 111 -6.20 7.74 -16.22
C ASN A 111 -7.18 7.06 -17.17
N ARG A 112 -7.93 7.80 -17.99
CA ARG A 112 -8.79 7.23 -19.03
C ARG A 112 -8.06 7.08 -20.37
N PRO A 113 -8.47 6.12 -21.22
CA PRO A 113 -7.85 5.93 -22.53
C PRO A 113 -7.79 7.20 -23.40
N ASP A 114 -8.88 7.96 -23.45
CA ASP A 114 -8.98 9.19 -24.24
C ASP A 114 -8.08 10.31 -23.74
N GLU A 115 -7.84 10.38 -22.44
CA GLU A 115 -6.93 11.34 -21.80
C GLU A 115 -5.46 10.98 -22.01
N ILE A 116 -5.15 9.68 -21.94
CA ILE A 116 -3.81 9.17 -22.25
C ILE A 116 -3.46 9.49 -23.71
N ASP A 117 -4.37 9.21 -24.65
CA ASP A 117 -4.20 9.57 -26.06
C ASP A 117 -4.05 11.10 -26.23
N ALA A 118 -4.88 11.88 -25.53
CA ALA A 118 -4.81 13.34 -25.56
C ALA A 118 -3.45 13.88 -25.10
N LEU A 119 -2.89 13.32 -24.02
CA LEU A 119 -1.58 13.72 -23.53
C LEU A 119 -0.47 13.33 -24.53
N ILE A 120 -0.48 12.09 -25.03
CA ILE A 120 0.53 11.60 -25.98
C ILE A 120 0.51 12.46 -27.25
N GLU A 121 -0.69 12.79 -27.76
CA GLU A 121 -0.89 13.67 -28.91
C GLU A 121 -0.31 15.07 -28.66
N SER A 122 -0.68 15.69 -27.54
CA SER A 122 -0.27 17.06 -27.21
C SER A 122 1.23 17.18 -26.98
N VAL A 123 1.84 16.21 -26.30
CA VAL A 123 3.29 16.18 -26.10
C VAL A 123 4.03 15.89 -27.41
N SER A 124 3.46 15.06 -28.29
CA SER A 124 4.02 14.85 -29.63
C SER A 124 3.98 16.14 -30.47
N GLU A 125 2.87 16.89 -30.43
CA GLU A 125 2.74 18.20 -31.07
C GLU A 125 3.77 19.19 -30.52
N LEU A 126 3.89 19.29 -29.19
CA LEU A 126 4.89 20.12 -28.52
C LEU A 126 6.31 19.81 -29.02
N LEU A 127 6.69 18.53 -29.07
CA LEU A 127 8.04 18.14 -29.49
C LEU A 127 8.32 18.51 -30.94
N ARG A 128 7.31 18.44 -31.84
CA ARG A 128 7.44 18.94 -33.21
C ARG A 128 7.58 20.46 -33.25
N ASP A 129 6.77 21.19 -32.49
CA ASP A 129 6.77 22.66 -32.47
C ASP A 129 8.13 23.24 -32.06
N ILE A 130 8.81 22.60 -31.11
CA ILE A 130 10.13 23.01 -30.65
C ILE A 130 11.27 22.43 -31.49
N GLY A 131 10.97 21.68 -32.56
CA GLY A 131 11.96 21.07 -33.45
C GLY A 131 12.79 19.97 -32.79
N TYR A 132 12.23 19.22 -31.83
CA TYR A 132 12.91 18.09 -31.21
C TYR A 132 13.02 16.92 -32.21
N PRO A 133 14.19 16.29 -32.38
CA PRO A 133 14.40 15.22 -33.37
C PRO A 133 13.65 13.95 -32.97
N MET A 134 12.57 13.62 -33.70
CA MET A 134 11.67 12.50 -33.40
C MET A 134 11.93 11.25 -34.25
N GLU A 135 13.00 11.22 -35.06
CA GLU A 135 13.37 10.04 -35.84
C GLU A 135 13.63 8.85 -34.92
N ASN A 136 12.94 7.73 -35.20
CA ASN A 136 12.95 6.48 -34.42
C ASN A 136 12.54 6.65 -32.94
N LYS A 137 11.77 7.70 -32.64
CA LYS A 137 11.28 8.00 -31.30
C LYS A 137 9.77 8.15 -31.30
N ARG A 138 9.17 7.87 -30.14
CA ARG A 138 7.75 8.12 -29.92
C ARG A 138 7.48 8.59 -28.50
N VAL A 139 6.47 9.43 -28.34
CA VAL A 139 5.96 9.80 -27.01
C VAL A 139 5.17 8.62 -26.44
N VAL A 140 5.33 8.39 -25.15
CA VAL A 140 4.60 7.40 -24.36
C VAL A 140 4.12 8.03 -23.06
N TRP A 141 3.09 7.46 -22.44
CA TRP A 141 2.70 7.81 -21.07
C TRP A 141 3.19 6.74 -20.10
N VAL A 142 4.00 7.14 -19.13
CA VAL A 142 4.54 6.24 -18.10
C VAL A 142 3.70 6.40 -16.85
N TYR A 143 3.17 5.27 -16.37
CA TYR A 143 2.36 5.21 -15.17
C TYR A 143 2.75 3.99 -14.34
N ASN A 144 3.53 4.22 -13.30
CA ASN A 144 4.16 3.18 -12.47
C ASN A 144 5.03 2.21 -13.29
N ASP A 145 4.55 0.99 -13.46
CA ASP A 145 5.13 -0.14 -14.20
C ASP A 145 4.52 -0.26 -15.61
N ARG A 146 3.67 0.67 -16.03
CA ARG A 146 3.01 0.64 -17.34
C ARG A 146 3.54 1.74 -18.25
N ILE A 147 3.86 1.35 -19.48
CA ILE A 147 4.26 2.27 -20.55
C ILE A 147 3.21 2.20 -21.64
N TYR A 148 2.38 3.23 -21.72
CA TYR A 148 1.28 3.37 -22.67
C TYR A 148 1.79 3.99 -23.98
N ARG A 149 1.54 3.30 -25.09
CA ARG A 149 1.76 3.80 -26.46
C ARG A 149 0.49 4.39 -27.05
N SER A 150 -0.65 4.02 -26.49
CA SER A 150 -1.96 4.63 -26.67
C SER A 150 -2.79 4.41 -25.41
N GLY A 151 -3.99 5.00 -25.35
CA GLY A 151 -4.94 4.80 -24.26
C GLY A 151 -5.36 3.35 -24.04
N SER A 152 -5.21 2.48 -25.05
CA SER A 152 -5.59 1.07 -25.01
C SER A 152 -4.42 0.09 -25.10
N ASP A 153 -3.21 0.55 -25.40
CA ASP A 153 -2.02 -0.30 -25.56
C ASP A 153 -0.91 0.13 -24.60
N TYR A 154 -0.54 -0.78 -23.70
CA TYR A 154 0.60 -0.59 -22.82
C TYR A 154 1.39 -1.89 -22.64
N ARG A 155 2.70 -1.75 -22.39
CA ARG A 155 3.53 -2.83 -21.88
C ARG A 155 3.78 -2.65 -20.39
N VAL A 156 3.88 -3.76 -19.68
CA VAL A 156 4.31 -3.80 -18.29
C VAL A 156 5.83 -4.00 -18.25
N ILE A 157 6.49 -3.32 -17.33
CA ILE A 157 7.92 -3.51 -17.04
C ILE A 157 8.05 -4.13 -15.65
N ASP A 158 9.02 -5.02 -15.50
CA ASP A 158 9.27 -5.68 -14.24
C ASP A 158 9.71 -4.66 -13.18
N VAL A 159 9.22 -4.86 -11.96
CA VAL A 159 9.56 -4.10 -10.77
C VAL A 159 9.89 -5.04 -9.63
N GLU A 160 10.74 -4.59 -8.71
CA GLU A 160 10.97 -5.36 -7.50
C GLU A 160 9.71 -5.39 -6.61
N PRO A 161 9.50 -6.41 -5.77
CA PRO A 161 8.31 -6.52 -4.91
C PRO A 161 8.09 -5.35 -3.94
N TRP A 162 9.14 -4.59 -3.63
CA TRP A 162 9.09 -3.40 -2.79
C TRP A 162 8.91 -2.09 -3.57
N GLU A 163 8.91 -2.13 -4.91
CA GLU A 163 8.78 -0.98 -5.80
C GLU A 163 7.35 -0.80 -6.31
N SER A 164 6.97 0.44 -6.59
CA SER A 164 5.74 0.74 -7.34
C SER A 164 6.04 1.20 -8.77
N SER A 165 7.27 1.61 -9.05
CA SER A 165 7.71 2.06 -10.37
C SER A 165 9.22 1.87 -10.45
N PRO A 166 9.77 1.40 -11.57
CA PRO A 166 11.23 1.32 -11.73
C PRO A 166 11.85 2.70 -12.01
N TYR A 167 11.02 3.72 -12.20
CA TYR A 167 11.44 5.11 -12.43
C TYR A 167 11.31 5.99 -11.18
N ALA A 168 10.89 5.41 -10.05
CA ALA A 168 10.75 6.12 -8.78
C ALA A 168 11.48 5.38 -7.67
N ASN A 169 12.12 6.13 -6.78
CA ASN A 169 12.92 5.53 -5.71
C ASN A 169 12.04 4.96 -4.60
N VAL A 170 12.46 3.83 -4.04
CA VAL A 170 11.90 3.29 -2.79
C VAL A 170 12.86 3.57 -1.66
N HIS A 171 12.37 4.27 -0.65
CA HIS A 171 13.16 4.57 0.53
C HIS A 171 12.71 3.72 1.71
N LYS A 172 13.67 2.99 2.28
CA LYS A 172 13.50 2.27 3.53
C LYS A 172 13.66 3.24 4.71
N TYR A 173 12.65 3.33 5.56
CA TYR A 173 12.72 4.14 6.78
C TYR A 173 13.42 3.35 7.89
N SER A 174 14.70 3.61 8.12
CA SER A 174 15.51 2.90 9.14
C SER A 174 16.13 3.77 10.20
N HIS A 175 16.03 5.09 10.08
CA HIS A 175 16.78 6.04 10.91
C HIS A 175 15.87 7.00 11.67
N ASP A 176 14.58 6.67 11.79
CA ASP A 176 13.64 7.45 12.57
C ASP A 176 13.73 7.02 14.05
N ILE A 177 14.19 7.93 14.91
CA ILE A 177 14.36 7.68 16.34
C ILE A 177 13.12 8.18 17.08
N TYR A 178 12.32 7.25 17.60
CA TYR A 178 11.16 7.54 18.45
C TYR A 178 11.33 6.94 19.85
N PRO A 179 10.63 7.45 20.88
CA PRO A 179 10.59 6.82 22.20
C PRO A 179 10.11 5.36 22.11
N ALA A 180 10.65 4.48 22.97
CA ALA A 180 10.34 3.04 22.94
C ALA A 180 8.83 2.72 23.02
N LYS A 181 8.03 3.56 23.70
CA LYS A 181 6.57 3.39 23.80
C LYS A 181 5.81 3.69 22.50
N ALA A 182 6.45 4.33 21.52
CA ALA A 182 5.89 4.57 20.19
C ALA A 182 6.24 3.44 19.20
N ALA A 183 7.07 2.47 19.61
CA ALA A 183 7.40 1.34 18.75
C ALA A 183 6.17 0.46 18.51
N LEU A 184 6.01 0.00 17.28
CA LEU A 184 5.05 -1.04 16.96
C LEU A 184 5.32 -2.30 17.81
N GLY A 185 4.29 -2.80 18.50
CA GLY A 185 4.40 -3.93 19.42
C GLY A 185 4.65 -3.53 20.88
N ALA A 186 4.76 -2.23 21.19
CA ALA A 186 4.89 -1.75 22.56
C ALA A 186 3.69 -2.13 23.45
N ASN A 187 2.49 -2.30 22.89
CA ASN A 187 1.32 -2.81 23.61
C ASN A 187 1.12 -4.33 23.42
N GLY A 188 2.11 -5.01 22.84
CA GLY A 188 2.10 -6.45 22.60
C GLY A 188 1.50 -6.85 21.27
N CYS A 189 1.15 -8.14 21.15
CA CYS A 189 0.80 -8.78 19.88
C CYS A 189 -0.44 -8.17 19.20
N GLN A 190 -1.36 -7.57 19.96
CA GLN A 190 -2.58 -6.98 19.42
C GLN A 190 -2.31 -5.69 18.63
N ASP A 191 -1.14 -5.05 18.76
CA ASP A 191 -0.76 -3.92 17.88
C ASP A 191 -0.78 -4.33 16.39
N CYS A 192 -0.43 -5.60 16.10
CA CYS A 192 -0.45 -6.16 14.76
C CYS A 192 -1.64 -7.11 14.52
N HIS A 193 -2.05 -7.87 15.53
CA HIS A 193 -3.04 -8.95 15.41
C HIS A 193 -4.43 -8.55 15.89
N VAL A 194 -4.94 -7.43 15.37
CA VAL A 194 -6.34 -7.01 15.53
C VAL A 194 -6.92 -6.67 14.15
N SER A 195 -8.23 -6.82 13.97
CA SER A 195 -8.91 -6.64 12.68
C SER A 195 -8.78 -5.24 12.08
N ASN A 196 -8.53 -4.22 12.90
CA ASN A 196 -8.30 -2.85 12.47
C ASN A 196 -6.81 -2.45 12.49
N SER A 197 -5.88 -3.41 12.67
CA SER A 197 -4.46 -3.10 12.65
C SER A 197 -4.02 -2.73 11.23
N ARG A 198 -3.40 -1.57 11.12
CA ARG A 198 -2.78 -1.11 9.86
C ARG A 198 -1.63 -2.01 9.42
N PHE A 199 -1.04 -2.81 10.32
CA PHE A 199 0.07 -3.71 9.97
C PHE A 199 -0.30 -4.76 8.91
N PHE A 200 -1.53 -5.28 8.95
CA PHE A 200 -2.01 -6.24 7.96
C PHE A 200 -3.16 -5.70 7.10
N PHE A 201 -3.95 -4.75 7.61
CA PHE A 201 -5.18 -4.30 6.96
C PHE A 201 -5.12 -2.86 6.44
N ALA A 202 -3.95 -2.20 6.46
CA ALA A 202 -3.81 -0.93 5.75
C ALA A 202 -4.09 -1.12 4.25
N GLY A 203 -4.80 -0.17 3.66
CA GLY A 203 -4.92 -0.05 2.20
C GLY A 203 -3.60 0.47 1.64
N VAL A 204 -2.87 -0.39 0.95
CA VAL A 204 -1.62 -0.08 0.26
C VAL A 204 -1.92 0.23 -1.20
N THR A 205 -1.59 1.43 -1.61
CA THR A 205 -1.76 1.87 -2.99
C THR A 205 -0.92 1.03 -3.94
N GLN A 206 -1.58 0.55 -4.99
CA GLN A 206 -0.95 -0.12 -6.13
C GLN A 206 -0.89 0.84 -7.32
N TYR A 207 -1.97 1.57 -7.57
CA TYR A 207 -2.03 2.62 -8.57
C TYR A 207 -2.74 3.86 -8.00
N PRO A 208 -2.22 5.07 -8.23
CA PRO A 208 -2.83 6.31 -7.77
C PRO A 208 -4.32 6.46 -8.12
N PHE A 209 -4.70 6.06 -9.35
CA PHE A 209 -6.07 6.09 -9.87
C PHE A 209 -6.36 4.93 -10.82
N ASN A 210 -7.62 4.53 -10.86
CA ASN A 210 -8.26 3.75 -11.90
C ASN A 210 -8.98 4.67 -12.90
N VAL A 211 -9.74 4.10 -13.84
CA VAL A 211 -10.48 4.87 -14.86
C VAL A 211 -11.59 5.77 -14.29
N GLU A 212 -12.02 5.54 -13.05
CA GLU A 212 -12.98 6.39 -12.34
C GLU A 212 -12.31 7.42 -11.40
N GLY A 213 -10.99 7.63 -11.52
CA GLY A 213 -10.25 8.58 -10.69
C GLY A 213 -10.04 8.10 -9.23
N LYS A 214 -10.27 6.81 -8.94
CA LYS A 214 -10.17 6.25 -7.57
C LYS A 214 -8.88 5.44 -7.38
N PRO A 215 -8.23 5.53 -6.21
CA PRO A 215 -7.02 4.75 -5.95
C PRO A 215 -7.27 3.24 -5.99
N VAL A 216 -6.35 2.53 -6.62
CA VAL A 216 -6.34 1.06 -6.62
C VAL A 216 -5.55 0.60 -5.41
N LEU A 217 -6.22 -0.05 -4.47
CA LEU A 217 -5.64 -0.48 -3.21
C LEU A 217 -5.53 -2.00 -3.14
N ALA A 218 -4.50 -2.49 -2.46
CA ALA A 218 -4.40 -3.85 -1.96
C ALA A 218 -4.27 -3.82 -0.44
N SER A 219 -4.58 -4.92 0.24
CA SER A 219 -4.31 -5.01 1.68
C SER A 219 -2.81 -5.14 1.95
N GLN A 220 -2.38 -4.65 3.11
CA GLN A 220 -0.98 -4.77 3.53
C GLN A 220 -0.53 -6.23 3.66
N TYR A 221 -1.42 -7.16 4.04
CA TYR A 221 -1.11 -8.59 4.08
C TYR A 221 -0.85 -9.19 2.69
N GLU A 222 -1.57 -8.75 1.65
CA GLU A 222 -1.32 -9.16 0.26
C GLU A 222 0.07 -8.72 -0.20
N VAL A 223 0.42 -7.46 0.06
CA VAL A 223 1.75 -6.90 -0.26
C VAL A 223 2.87 -7.64 0.49
N LEU A 224 2.61 -8.10 1.72
CA LEU A 224 3.57 -8.90 2.49
C LEU A 224 3.64 -10.38 2.06
N GLY A 225 2.84 -10.80 1.08
CA GLY A 225 2.75 -12.18 0.60
C GLY A 225 2.15 -13.12 1.64
N LYS A 226 1.18 -12.65 2.43
CA LYS A 226 0.46 -13.45 3.44
C LYS A 226 -0.95 -13.78 2.95
N GLY A 227 -1.43 -14.98 3.27
CA GLY A 227 -2.81 -15.37 3.00
C GLY A 227 -3.75 -14.79 4.05
N LYS A 228 -4.93 -14.31 3.61
CA LYS A 228 -5.98 -13.74 4.48
C LYS A 228 -6.32 -14.66 5.66
N ALA A 229 -6.57 -15.94 5.40
CA ALA A 229 -6.92 -16.91 6.45
C ALA A 229 -5.82 -17.06 7.53
N SER A 230 -4.54 -16.97 7.14
CA SER A 230 -3.42 -17.04 8.09
C SER A 230 -3.40 -15.81 9.01
N VAL A 231 -3.69 -14.63 8.46
CA VAL A 231 -3.77 -13.38 9.23
C VAL A 231 -4.97 -13.40 10.17
N GLU A 232 -6.15 -13.80 9.67
CA GLU A 232 -7.38 -13.90 10.47
C GLU A 232 -7.25 -14.92 11.61
N PHE A 233 -6.62 -16.07 11.36
CA PHE A 233 -6.32 -17.03 12.42
C PHE A 233 -5.38 -16.41 13.48
N GLY A 234 -4.39 -15.63 13.05
CA GLY A 234 -3.52 -14.88 13.96
C GLY A 234 -4.30 -13.90 14.84
N ILE A 235 -5.26 -13.17 14.26
CA ILE A 235 -6.15 -12.27 15.02
C ILE A 235 -6.96 -13.05 16.04
N PHE A 236 -7.65 -14.12 15.61
CA PHE A 236 -8.44 -14.96 16.50
C PHE A 236 -7.61 -15.51 17.66
N ARG A 237 -6.39 -15.96 17.37
CA ARG A 237 -5.47 -16.46 18.38
C ARG A 237 -5.14 -15.41 19.44
N GLU A 238 -4.77 -14.20 19.02
CA GLU A 238 -4.28 -13.15 19.93
C GLU A 238 -5.39 -12.38 20.65
N THR A 239 -6.56 -12.24 20.03
CA THR A 239 -7.69 -11.50 20.61
C THR A 239 -8.59 -12.39 21.46
N THR A 240 -8.89 -13.60 20.98
CA THR A 240 -9.88 -14.49 21.58
C THR A 240 -9.22 -15.65 22.32
N LEU A 241 -8.47 -16.50 21.60
CA LEU A 241 -7.98 -17.75 22.17
C LEU A 241 -7.05 -17.47 23.37
N ARG A 242 -6.10 -16.56 23.23
CA ARG A 242 -5.17 -16.22 24.32
C ARG A 242 -5.89 -15.73 25.57
N SER A 243 -6.88 -14.85 25.41
CA SER A 243 -7.70 -14.33 26.52
C SER A 243 -8.49 -15.45 27.21
N LEU A 244 -9.09 -16.35 26.43
CA LEU A 244 -9.81 -17.52 26.92
C LEU A 244 -8.89 -18.51 27.64
N LEU A 245 -7.68 -18.76 27.15
CA LEU A 245 -6.76 -19.67 27.83
C LEU A 245 -6.19 -19.02 29.10
N LEU A 246 -5.89 -17.72 29.08
CA LEU A 246 -5.33 -17.01 30.23
C LEU A 246 -6.31 -16.96 31.41
N TRP A 247 -7.59 -16.70 31.15
CA TRP A 247 -8.59 -16.57 32.22
C TRP A 247 -9.49 -17.80 32.36
N GLY A 248 -9.87 -18.41 31.25
CA GLY A 248 -10.79 -19.55 31.22
C GLY A 248 -10.20 -20.82 31.83
N PHE A 249 -8.91 -21.12 31.64
CA PHE A 249 -8.30 -22.29 32.28
C PHE A 249 -8.23 -22.16 33.81
N PRO A 250 -7.72 -21.06 34.39
CA PRO A 250 -7.77 -20.87 35.84
C PRO A 250 -9.18 -20.91 36.40
N ILE A 251 -10.15 -20.27 35.74
CA ILE A 251 -11.56 -20.29 36.17
C ILE A 251 -12.10 -21.73 36.14
N LEU A 252 -11.90 -22.46 35.04
CA LEU A 252 -12.33 -23.85 34.93
C LEU A 252 -11.68 -24.72 36.00
N PHE A 253 -10.39 -24.56 36.24
CA PHE A 253 -9.67 -25.29 37.27
C PHE A 253 -10.23 -25.00 38.68
N ILE A 254 -10.51 -23.74 38.99
CA ILE A 254 -11.17 -23.35 40.25
C ILE A 254 -12.55 -23.98 40.37
N VAL A 255 -13.35 -23.97 39.30
CA VAL A 255 -14.69 -24.60 39.28
C VAL A 255 -14.59 -26.10 39.53
N LEU A 256 -13.65 -26.80 38.88
CA LEU A 256 -13.41 -28.23 39.08
C LEU A 256 -12.95 -28.54 40.52
N LEU A 257 -12.07 -27.70 41.09
CA LEU A 257 -11.66 -27.84 42.49
C LEU A 257 -12.83 -27.64 43.45
N VAL A 258 -13.65 -26.60 43.25
CA VAL A 258 -14.85 -26.35 44.07
C VAL A 258 -15.82 -27.52 43.97
N HIS A 259 -16.06 -28.04 42.75
CA HIS A 259 -16.89 -29.21 42.55
C HIS A 259 -16.35 -30.44 43.29
N TYR A 260 -15.03 -30.69 43.19
CA TYR A 260 -14.39 -31.80 43.88
C TYR A 260 -14.50 -31.67 45.41
N VAL A 261 -14.30 -30.48 45.98
CA VAL A 261 -14.42 -30.25 47.43
C VAL A 261 -15.86 -30.38 47.92
N THR A 262 -16.83 -29.89 47.15
CA THR A 262 -18.24 -29.87 47.57
C THR A 262 -18.94 -31.22 47.41
N PHE A 263 -18.66 -31.95 46.33
CA PHE A 263 -19.34 -33.21 46.03
C PHE A 263 -18.50 -34.44 46.34
N GLY A 264 -17.16 -34.30 46.36
CA GLY A 264 -16.20 -35.35 46.72
C GLY A 264 -16.28 -36.62 45.86
N PRO A 265 -15.30 -37.52 45.97
CA PRO A 265 -15.52 -38.90 45.56
C PRO A 265 -16.58 -39.50 46.50
N LYS A 266 -17.77 -39.78 45.97
CA LYS A 266 -18.72 -40.63 46.69
C LYS A 266 -18.03 -41.97 46.91
N ALA A 267 -17.89 -42.37 48.17
CA ALA A 267 -17.40 -43.70 48.50
C ALA A 267 -18.23 -44.73 47.73
N VAL A 268 -17.57 -45.55 46.91
CA VAL A 268 -18.19 -46.76 46.35
C VAL A 268 -18.52 -47.60 47.58
N SER A 269 -19.81 -47.75 47.91
CA SER A 269 -20.18 -48.54 49.09
C SER A 269 -19.72 -49.97 48.86
N ASP A 270 -18.84 -50.46 49.73
CA ASP A 270 -18.38 -51.86 49.82
C ASP A 270 -19.55 -52.81 50.15
N ARG A 271 -20.48 -53.00 49.19
CA ARG A 271 -21.58 -53.97 49.31
C ARG A 271 -21.34 -55.27 48.54
N GLU A 272 -20.15 -55.47 47.98
CA GLU A 272 -19.85 -56.65 47.16
C GLU A 272 -18.78 -57.60 47.75
N THR A 273 -18.15 -57.24 48.88
CA THR A 273 -17.10 -58.07 49.49
C THR A 273 -17.59 -58.96 50.65
N GLN A 274 -18.86 -58.86 51.06
CA GLN A 274 -19.40 -59.60 52.22
C GLN A 274 -20.29 -60.81 51.85
N GLN A 275 -20.21 -61.31 50.61
CA GLN A 275 -21.00 -62.46 50.14
C GLN A 275 -20.14 -63.60 49.56
N LYS A 276 -18.99 -63.93 50.19
CA LYS A 276 -18.22 -65.14 49.84
C LYS A 276 -17.75 -66.04 50.98
N ASP A 277 -17.98 -65.68 52.25
CA ASP A 277 -17.44 -66.46 53.39
C ASP A 277 -18.46 -67.23 54.22
N THR A 278 -19.65 -67.54 53.69
CA THR A 278 -20.57 -68.48 54.36
C THR A 278 -20.97 -69.64 53.48
N GLY A 279 -20.33 -70.78 53.74
CA GLY A 279 -20.88 -72.10 53.42
C GLY A 279 -19.98 -72.94 52.54
N PHE A 280 -19.15 -73.78 53.14
CA PHE A 280 -19.18 -75.22 52.87
C PHE A 280 -18.41 -75.97 53.96
N CYS A 281 -19.16 -76.63 54.84
CA CYS A 281 -18.73 -77.65 55.78
C CYS A 281 -19.67 -78.84 55.56
N LEU A 282 -19.18 -80.08 55.75
CA LEU A 282 -19.79 -81.41 55.50
C LEU A 282 -19.48 -81.96 54.10
N LEU A 283 -18.88 -83.14 53.90
CA LEU A 283 -18.67 -84.36 54.71
C LEU A 283 -17.33 -85.00 54.31
#